data_AF-A0A485M092-F1
#
_entry.id   AF-A0A485M092-F1
#
_cell.length_a   1.000
_cell.length_b   1.000
_cell.length_c   1.000
_cell.angle_alpha   90.00
_cell.angle_beta   90.00
_cell.angle_gamma   90.00
#
_symmetry.space_group_name_H-M   'P 1'
#
loop_
_entity.id
_entity.type
_entity.pdbx_description
1 polymer ?
#
loop_
_entity_poly.entity_id
_entity_poly.type
_entity_poly.pdbx_seq_one_letter_code
_entity_poly.pdbx_strand_id
1 'polypeptide(L)'
;MVLYVAVVAIGTFLTPSIELSNANRLVRIGLLALTALFRLPGFVAGTAFTFVALAFMRSFGVPYLWPLIPLNLKALAGIIVRTPVPVRNTRPSILKPLDATRQIVAAPARKPGKKPGK
;
A
#
# COMPACT_ATOMS: atom_id res chain seq x y z
N MET A 1 -12.94 2.58 -28.35
CA MET A 1 -13.74 2.06 -27.22
C MET A 1 -13.26 0.69 -26.73
N VAL A 2 -13.16 -0.33 -27.60
CA VAL A 2 -12.75 -1.69 -27.21
C VAL A 2 -11.38 -1.74 -26.52
N LEU A 3 -10.38 -1.01 -27.03
CA LEU A 3 -9.04 -0.91 -26.40
C LEU A 3 -9.11 -0.45 -24.93
N TYR A 4 -9.87 0.61 -24.66
CA TYR A 4 -10.00 1.17 -23.32
C TYR A 4 -10.65 0.18 -22.34
N VAL A 5 -11.71 -0.51 -22.77
CA VAL A 5 -12.41 -1.51 -21.95
C VAL A 5 -11.51 -2.72 -21.68
N ALA A 6 -10.74 -3.17 -22.67
CA ALA A 6 -9.81 -4.28 -22.50
C ALA A 6 -8.74 -4.00 -21.43
N VAL A 7 -8.15 -2.80 -21.42
CA VAL A 7 -7.16 -2.40 -20.41
C VAL A 7 -7.76 -2.38 -19.00
N VAL A 8 -8.97 -1.83 -18.85
CA VAL A 8 -9.67 -1.78 -17.56
C VAL A 8 -10.05 -3.20 -17.07
N ALA A 9 -10.47 -4.07 -17.98
CA ALA A 9 -10.80 -5.46 -17.66
C ALA A 9 -9.57 -6.23 -17.15
N ILE A 10 -8.43 -6.10 -17.85
CA ILE A 10 -7.16 -6.71 -17.42
C ILE A 10 -6.75 -6.19 -16.03
N GLY A 11 -6.85 -4.87 -15.79
CA GLY A 11 -6.57 -4.28 -14.48
C GLY A 11 -7.48 -4.80 -13.35
N THR A 12 -8.73 -5.13 -13.66
CA THR A 12 -9.68 -5.69 -12.68
C THR A 12 -9.28 -7.12 -12.28
N PHE A 13 -8.74 -7.93 -13.20
CA PHE A 13 -8.25 -9.27 -12.89
C PHE A 13 -6.95 -9.30 -12.08
N LEU A 14 -6.19 -8.21 -12.06
CA LEU A 14 -4.98 -8.09 -11.24
C LEU A 14 -5.28 -7.83 -9.75
N THR A 15 -6.51 -7.46 -9.40
CA THR A 15 -6.89 -7.18 -8.01
C THR A 15 -7.35 -8.48 -7.34
N PRO A 16 -6.56 -9.10 -6.44
CA PRO A 16 -6.93 -10.38 -5.82
C PRO A 16 -8.09 -10.26 -4.82
N SER A 17 -8.47 -9.03 -4.42
CA SER A 17 -9.57 -8.77 -3.49
C SER A 17 -10.85 -8.44 -4.24
N ILE A 18 -11.77 -9.41 -4.26
CA ILE A 18 -13.12 -9.24 -4.82
C ILE A 18 -13.93 -8.20 -4.02
N GLU A 19 -13.78 -8.18 -2.69
CA GLU A 19 -14.47 -7.22 -1.81
C GLU A 19 -14.10 -5.78 -2.18
N LEU A 20 -12.81 -5.52 -2.41
CA LEU A 20 -12.32 -4.21 -2.83
C LEU A 20 -12.81 -3.84 -4.23
N SER A 21 -12.85 -4.80 -5.16
CA SER A 21 -13.39 -4.59 -6.51
C SER A 21 -14.87 -4.16 -6.45
N ASN A 22 -15.67 -4.82 -5.61
CA ASN A 22 -17.08 -4.47 -5.43
C ASN A 22 -17.26 -3.10 -4.75
N ALA A 23 -16.43 -2.77 -3.76
CA ALA A 23 -16.42 -1.45 -3.14
C ALA A 23 -16.12 -0.32 -4.15
N ASN A 24 -15.12 -0.52 -5.01
CA ASN A 24 -14.80 0.43 -6.09
C ASN A 24 -15.97 0.61 -7.06
N ARG A 25 -16.70 -0.48 -7.36
CA ARG A 25 -17.90 -0.39 -8.21
C ARG A 25 -18.99 0.46 -7.56
N LEU A 26 -19.21 0.34 -6.26
CA LEU A 26 -20.19 1.14 -5.52
C LEU A 26 -19.81 2.63 -5.50
N VAL A 27 -18.54 2.95 -5.23
CA VAL A 27 -18.01 4.33 -5.29
C VAL A 27 -18.21 4.93 -6.67
N ARG A 28 -17.96 4.15 -7.73
CA ARG A 28 -18.15 4.59 -9.12
C ARG A 28 -19.61 4.94 -9.41
N ILE A 29 -20.56 4.13 -8.93
CA ILE A 29 -21.99 4.41 -9.09
C ILE A 29 -22.37 5.72 -8.39
N GLY A 30 -21.87 5.94 -7.17
CA GLY A 30 -22.07 7.20 -6.43
C GLY A 30 -21.49 8.42 -7.17
N LEU A 31 -20.28 8.30 -7.71
CA LEU A 31 -19.65 9.35 -8.53
C LEU A 31 -20.46 9.67 -9.78
N LEU A 32 -20.98 8.64 -10.48
CA LEU A 32 -21.83 8.82 -11.65
C LEU A 32 -23.14 9.53 -11.29
N ALA A 33 -23.75 9.20 -10.16
CA ALA A 33 -24.95 9.89 -9.66
C ALA A 33 -24.68 11.37 -9.36
N LEU A 34 -23.61 11.68 -8.63
CA LEU A 34 -23.19 13.06 -8.34
C LEU A 34 -22.88 13.85 -9.62
N THR A 35 -22.20 13.22 -10.57
CA THR A 35 -21.87 13.84 -11.86
C THR A 35 -23.12 14.04 -12.72
N ALA A 36 -24.11 13.15 -12.64
CA ALA A 36 -25.37 13.29 -13.37
C ALA A 36 -26.20 14.48 -12.87
N LEU A 37 -26.24 14.72 -11.55
CA LEU A 37 -26.96 15.85 -10.94
C LEU A 37 -26.22 17.18 -11.10
N PHE A 38 -24.92 17.20 -10.80
CA PHE A 38 -24.14 18.44 -10.68
C PHE A 38 -23.13 18.66 -11.83
N ARG A 39 -23.08 17.77 -12.84
CA ARG A 39 -22.12 17.84 -13.97
C ARG A 39 -20.66 17.82 -13.49
N LEU A 40 -19.80 18.61 -14.12
CA LEU A 40 -18.36 18.71 -13.85
C LEU A 40 -18.03 19.01 -12.37
N PRO A 41 -18.67 19.99 -11.69
CA PRO A 41 -18.35 20.27 -10.29
C PRO A 41 -18.74 19.10 -9.37
N GLY A 42 -19.79 18.34 -9.71
CA GLY A 42 -20.15 17.11 -9.01
C GLY A 42 -19.08 16.03 -9.07
N PHE A 43 -18.44 15.87 -10.23
CA PHE A 43 -17.34 14.95 -10.41
C PHE A 43 -16.11 15.35 -9.58
N VAL A 44 -15.73 16.64 -9.62
CA VAL A 44 -14.57 17.15 -8.86
C VAL A 44 -14.81 17.05 -7.35
N ALA A 45 -15.99 17.46 -6.88
CA ALA A 45 -16.34 17.36 -5.46
C ALA A 45 -16.45 15.90 -4.99
N GLY A 46 -17.09 15.02 -5.78
CA GLY A 46 -17.23 13.60 -5.44
C GLY A 46 -15.90 12.86 -5.43
N THR A 47 -14.99 13.17 -6.36
CA THR A 47 -13.64 12.57 -6.37
C THR A 47 -12.84 13.06 -5.17
N ALA A 48 -12.83 14.35 -4.87
CA ALA A 48 -12.19 14.90 -3.68
C ALA A 48 -12.73 14.28 -2.38
N PHE A 49 -14.06 14.16 -2.26
CA PHE A 49 -14.72 13.52 -1.12
C PHE A 49 -14.27 12.07 -0.96
N THR A 50 -14.17 11.32 -2.06
CA THR A 50 -13.69 9.94 -2.04
C THR A 50 -12.26 9.87 -1.51
N PHE A 51 -11.35 10.72 -2.00
CA PHE A 51 -9.97 10.78 -1.51
C PHE A 51 -9.89 11.09 -0.01
N VAL A 52 -10.68 12.06 0.45
CA VAL A 52 -10.75 12.43 1.86
C VAL A 52 -11.29 11.27 2.70
N ALA A 53 -12.35 10.60 2.26
CA ALA A 53 -12.91 9.43 2.94
C ALA A 53 -11.88 8.29 3.08
N LEU A 54 -11.10 8.01 2.03
CA LEU A 54 -10.02 7.02 2.10
C LEU A 54 -8.89 7.45 3.04
N ALA A 55 -8.59 8.76 3.14
CA ALA A 55 -7.55 9.26 4.05
C ALA A 55 -7.94 9.09 5.53
N PHE A 56 -9.24 9.19 5.84
CA PHE A 56 -9.76 8.96 7.19
C PHE A 56 -10.00 7.48 7.52
N MET A 57 -10.17 6.61 6.52
CA MET A 57 -10.26 5.17 6.74
C MET A 57 -8.94 4.61 7.27
N ARG A 58 -8.98 4.01 8.47
CA ARG A 58 -7.83 3.35 9.10
C ARG A 58 -8.00 1.83 8.95
N SER A 59 -7.07 1.19 8.25
CA SER A 59 -6.96 -0.27 8.19
C SER A 59 -5.91 -0.72 9.21
N PHE A 60 -6.28 -1.56 10.18
CA PHE A 60 -5.36 -2.06 11.23
C PHE A 60 -4.52 -0.97 11.92
N GLY A 61 -5.13 0.19 12.20
CA GLY A 61 -4.48 1.32 12.88
C GLY A 61 -3.66 2.25 11.98
N VAL A 62 -3.43 1.90 10.70
CA VAL A 62 -2.75 2.72 9.70
C VAL A 62 -3.72 3.33 8.68
N PRO A 63 -3.51 4.58 8.24
CA PRO A 63 -4.33 5.18 7.18
C PRO A 63 -4.30 4.34 5.91
N TYR A 64 -5.43 4.18 5.22
CA TYR A 64 -5.51 3.43 3.97
C TYR A 64 -4.62 4.04 2.87
N LEU A 65 -4.43 5.37 2.91
CA LEU A 65 -3.52 6.10 2.03
C LEU A 65 -2.03 6.02 2.43
N TRP A 66 -1.64 5.23 3.42
CA TRP A 66 -0.22 5.08 3.75
C TRP A 66 0.54 4.40 2.60
N PRO A 67 1.67 4.93 2.08
CA PRO A 67 2.58 5.95 2.63
C PRO A 67 2.45 7.37 2.02
N LEU A 68 1.35 7.68 1.31
CA LEU A 68 1.09 9.04 0.82
C LEU A 68 0.73 9.99 1.97
N ILE A 69 0.04 9.51 3.00
CA ILE A 69 -0.35 10.30 4.17
C ILE A 69 -0.04 9.48 5.43
N PRO A 70 0.93 9.84 6.30
CA PRO A 70 2.03 10.81 6.12
C PRO A 70 3.08 10.36 5.10
N LEU A 71 3.58 11.28 4.27
CA LEU A 71 4.58 11.02 3.21
C LEU A 71 5.84 10.34 3.76
N ASN A 72 6.06 9.07 3.40
CA ASN A 72 7.28 8.33 3.74
C ASN A 72 7.99 7.81 2.48
N LEU A 73 8.94 8.60 1.97
CA LEU A 73 9.69 8.31 0.74
C LEU A 73 10.48 6.99 0.81
N LYS A 74 11.01 6.62 1.97
CA LYS A 74 11.71 5.32 2.17
C LYS A 74 10.75 4.14 2.06
N ALA A 75 9.55 4.25 2.62
CA ALA A 75 8.52 3.23 2.49
C ALA A 75 8.00 3.14 1.05
N LEU A 76 7.80 4.28 0.39
CA LEU A 76 7.35 4.34 -1.00
C LEU A 76 8.34 3.66 -1.96
N ALA A 77 9.64 3.96 -1.83
CA ALA A 77 10.68 3.30 -2.62
C ALA A 77 10.71 1.78 -2.39
N GLY A 78 10.46 1.30 -1.16
CA GLY A 78 10.38 -0.13 -0.85
C GLY A 78 9.09 -0.83 -1.31
N ILE A 79 8.03 -0.07 -1.63
CA ILE A 79 6.79 -0.60 -2.24
C ILE A 79 6.96 -0.68 -3.76
N ILE A 80 7.51 0.37 -4.39
CA ILE A 80 7.77 0.42 -5.84
C ILE A 80 8.84 -0.60 -6.22
N VAL A 81 9.96 -0.61 -5.49
CA VAL A 81 11.02 -1.59 -5.64
C VAL A 81 10.78 -2.71 -4.63
N ARG A 82 10.01 -3.72 -5.06
CA ARG A 82 9.70 -4.89 -4.24
C ARG A 82 10.96 -5.70 -3.96
N THR A 83 11.68 -5.34 -2.91
CA THR A 83 12.86 -6.07 -2.44
C THR A 83 12.44 -7.41 -1.81
N PRO A 84 13.21 -8.49 -2.04
CA PRO A 84 12.87 -9.83 -1.55
C PRO A 84 12.84 -9.87 -0.02
N VAL A 85 11.88 -10.62 0.52
CA VAL A 85 11.57 -10.72 1.96
C VAL A 85 12.80 -11.01 2.85
N PRO A 86 13.78 -11.86 2.45
CA PRO A 86 14.96 -12.15 3.28
C PRO A 86 15.90 -10.96 3.50
N VAL A 87 15.87 -9.96 2.61
CA VAL A 87 16.75 -8.77 2.71
C VAL A 87 16.11 -7.69 3.59
N ARG A 88 14.79 -7.72 3.77
CA ARG A 88 14.04 -6.76 4.59
C ARG A 88 13.97 -7.24 6.04
N ASN A 89 15.04 -7.02 6.79
CA ASN A 89 15.11 -7.42 8.20
C ASN A 89 14.48 -6.42 9.19
N THR A 90 13.99 -5.26 8.72
CA THR A 90 13.40 -4.22 9.59
C THR A 90 11.87 -4.21 9.46
N ARG A 91 11.16 -4.25 10.58
CA ARG A 91 9.70 -4.09 10.61
C ARG A 91 9.31 -2.63 10.32
N PRO A 92 8.22 -2.37 9.58
CA PRO A 92 7.74 -1.00 9.36
C PRO A 92 7.46 -0.33 10.71
N SER A 93 8.10 0.82 10.96
CA SER A 93 7.95 1.57 12.22
C SER A 93 6.52 2.04 12.49
N ILE A 94 5.67 2.07 11.45
CA ILE A 94 4.30 2.53 11.57
C ILE A 94 3.39 1.58 12.36
N LEU A 95 3.75 0.30 12.45
CA LEU A 95 2.97 -0.70 13.19
C LEU A 95 3.27 -0.68 14.70
N LYS A 96 4.08 0.27 15.19
CA LYS A 96 4.61 0.33 16.57
C LYS A 96 5.07 -1.06 17.07
N PRO A 97 6.00 -1.74 16.38
CA PRO A 97 6.46 -3.07 16.81
C PRO A 97 7.19 -2.98 18.15
N LEU A 98 6.96 -3.92 19.08
CA LEU A 98 7.81 -4.05 20.28
C LEU A 98 9.25 -4.45 19.90
N ASP A 99 9.41 -5.30 18.89
CA ASP A 99 10.72 -5.66 18.33
C ASP A 99 10.90 -5.11 16.91
N ALA A 100 11.96 -4.34 16.70
CA ALA A 100 12.27 -3.71 15.41
C ALA A 100 12.75 -4.70 14.33
N THR A 101 13.29 -5.85 14.73
CA THR A 101 13.93 -6.83 13.83
C THR A 101 12.96 -7.94 13.44
N ARG A 102 12.88 -8.29 12.15
CA ARG A 102 12.03 -9.38 11.64
C ARG A 102 12.64 -10.76 11.86
N GLN A 103 13.94 -10.89 11.61
CA GLN A 103 14.70 -12.12 11.69
C GLN A 103 15.81 -11.95 12.71
N ILE A 104 15.94 -12.91 13.60
CA ILE A 104 17.08 -13.02 14.52
C ILE A 104 18.30 -13.13 13.61
N VAL A 105 19.18 -12.13 13.59
CA VAL A 105 20.44 -12.24 12.86
C VAL A 105 21.19 -13.39 13.52
N ALA A 106 21.41 -14.49 12.78
CA ALA A 106 22.20 -15.60 13.29
C ALA A 106 23.53 -15.02 13.78
N ALA A 107 23.82 -15.19 15.08
CA ALA A 107 25.02 -14.63 15.69
C ALA A 107 26.22 -14.99 14.80
N PRO A 108 27.05 -14.00 14.38
CA PRO A 108 28.17 -14.29 13.50
C PRO A 108 29.01 -15.38 14.18
N ALA A 109 29.21 -16.50 13.49
CA ALA A 109 29.96 -17.63 14.02
C ALA A 109 31.27 -17.09 14.61
N ARG A 110 31.47 -17.28 15.92
CA ARG A 110 32.68 -16.85 16.62
C ARG A 110 33.85 -17.49 15.90
N LYS A 111 34.57 -16.72 15.07
CA LYS A 111 35.81 -17.20 14.44
C LYS A 111 36.71 -17.64 15.60
N PRO A 112 37.17 -18.91 15.65
CA PRO A 112 38.11 -19.31 16.67
C PRO A 112 39.34 -18.42 16.52
N GLY A 113 39.71 -17.74 17.60
CA GLY A 113 40.88 -16.88 17.64
C GLY A 113 42.10 -17.66 17.14
N LYS A 114 42.86 -17.05 16.24
CA LYS A 114 44.13 -17.58 15.74
C LYS A 114 44.98 -17.91 16.97
N LYS A 115 45.23 -19.20 17.23
CA LYS A 115 46.13 -19.62 18.32
C LYS A 115 47.49 -18.95 18.07
N PRO A 116 48.10 -18.31 19.07
CA PRO A 116 49.44 -17.76 18.92
C PRO A 116 50.40 -18.90 18.61
N GLY A 117 51.33 -18.63 17.70
CA GLY A 117 52.20 -19.62 17.08
C GLY A 117 52.98 -20.49 18.07
N LYS A 118 53.14 -21.74 17.67
CA LYS A 118 54.34 -22.53 17.88
C LYS A 118 54.70 -23.14 16.53
#